data_AF-A0A2V1DRL7-F1
#
_entry.id   AF-A0A2V1DRL7-F1
#
_cell.length_a   1.000
_cell.length_b   1.000
_cell.length_c   1.000
_cell.angle_alpha   90.00
_cell.angle_beta   90.00
_cell.angle_gamma   90.00
#
_symmetry.space_group_name_H-M   'P 1'
#
loop_
_entity.id
_entity.type
_entity.pdbx_description
1 polymer ?
#
loop_
_entity_poly.entity_id
_entity_poly.type
_entity_poly.pdbx_seq_one_letter_code
_entity_poly.pdbx_strand_id
1 'polypeptide(L)'
;MGHSFSHGLYAPVFTALAHSNPWTPKLFIAPPICSLNSTSNTTNTPSLSHELSNREIKGSNESVVELCSRYGHLLDRQIAQTDTLYALHPLFKLAAATEQGFLSLLDARLDTEFEPSVLREREFNLSTLLHTKNSLFRRIETLKSCLLFLKRHDRLQWATTSTSDDARTVTRTREDICMDFEELLSAAAILSNRFTESIALIQAVTTVKQAERALEESQSLKSLTKLAFIFVPMSFVTSFLGMNVREFSGQNSQSIWLFFVVAVPLTVVAFTPLLPRPSFDVGKWVRRWKMGRLERDMSREQQYNV
;
A
#
# COMPACT_ATOMS: atom_id res chain seq x y z
N MET A 1 2.95 -21.08 -66.66
CA MET A 1 1.47 -21.19 -66.67
C MET A 1 1.11 -22.40 -65.82
N GLY A 2 0.46 -22.38 -64.68
CA GLY A 2 0.05 -21.35 -63.73
C GLY A 2 -0.32 -22.14 -62.46
N HIS A 3 0.36 -21.89 -61.35
CA HIS A 3 0.05 -22.51 -60.06
C HIS A 3 -1.05 -21.68 -59.40
N SER A 4 -2.21 -22.31 -59.12
CA SER A 4 -3.29 -21.68 -58.36
C SER A 4 -3.25 -22.20 -56.92
N PHE A 5 -2.78 -21.33 -56.01
CA PHE A 5 -2.87 -21.50 -54.56
C PHE A 5 -4.26 -21.03 -54.10
N SER A 6 -5.04 -21.93 -53.49
CA SER A 6 -6.23 -21.54 -52.73
C SER A 6 -5.91 -21.59 -51.24
N HIS A 7 -6.00 -20.42 -50.59
CA HIS A 7 -5.80 -20.22 -49.17
C HIS A 7 -6.95 -20.84 -48.36
N GLY A 8 -6.65 -21.89 -47.58
CA GLY A 8 -7.49 -22.31 -46.46
C GLY A 8 -7.18 -21.48 -45.23
N LEU A 9 -8.18 -20.76 -44.70
CA LEU A 9 -8.11 -20.09 -43.41
C LEU A 9 -7.94 -21.14 -42.31
N TYR A 10 -6.75 -21.19 -41.71
CA TYR A 10 -6.53 -21.87 -40.43
C TYR A 10 -6.99 -20.93 -39.30
N ALA A 11 -8.07 -21.31 -38.63
CA ALA A 11 -8.43 -20.79 -37.32
C ALA A 11 -7.48 -21.38 -36.26
N PRO A 12 -6.86 -20.57 -35.38
CA PRO A 12 -6.18 -21.12 -34.22
C PRO A 12 -7.20 -21.47 -33.14
N VAL A 13 -7.40 -22.77 -32.94
CA VAL A 13 -7.96 -23.35 -31.72
C VAL A 13 -6.98 -23.07 -30.59
N PHE A 14 -7.30 -22.09 -29.73
CA PHE A 14 -6.59 -21.91 -28.47
C PHE A 14 -7.17 -22.86 -27.43
N THR A 15 -6.47 -23.98 -27.24
CA THR A 15 -6.70 -24.93 -26.15
C THR A 15 -6.46 -24.22 -24.82
N ALA A 16 -7.54 -23.99 -24.06
CA ALA A 16 -7.51 -23.37 -22.75
C ALA A 16 -6.88 -24.33 -21.71
N LEU A 17 -5.59 -24.14 -21.42
CA LEU A 17 -4.95 -24.69 -20.23
C LEU A 17 -5.35 -23.82 -19.03
N ALA A 18 -6.30 -24.33 -18.25
CA ALA A 18 -6.75 -23.76 -16.99
C ALA A 18 -5.59 -23.71 -15.97
N HIS A 19 -4.95 -22.56 -15.85
CA HIS A 19 -4.25 -22.16 -14.64
C HIS A 19 -5.13 -21.10 -13.96
N SER A 20 -5.58 -21.41 -12.74
CA SER A 20 -6.39 -20.54 -11.91
C SER A 20 -5.59 -19.29 -11.51
N ASN A 21 -5.74 -18.21 -12.26
CA ASN A 21 -5.23 -16.90 -11.90
C ASN A 21 -6.12 -16.26 -10.81
N PRO A 22 -5.57 -15.87 -9.64
CA PRO A 22 -6.32 -15.20 -8.57
C PRO A 22 -6.60 -13.71 -8.84
N TRP A 23 -6.33 -13.21 -10.05
CA TRP A 23 -6.38 -11.78 -10.42
C TRP A 23 -7.34 -11.47 -11.57
N THR A 24 -8.25 -12.37 -11.92
CA THR A 24 -9.45 -11.92 -12.62
C THR A 24 -10.32 -11.22 -11.58
N PRO A 25 -10.67 -9.92 -11.73
CA PRO A 25 -11.80 -9.42 -11.00
C PRO A 25 -12.96 -10.34 -11.37
N LYS A 26 -13.50 -11.09 -10.40
CA LYS A 26 -14.84 -11.62 -10.55
C LYS A 26 -15.70 -10.36 -10.73
N LEU A 27 -15.94 -10.00 -12.00
CA LEU A 27 -17.13 -9.27 -12.40
C LEU A 27 -18.27 -10.11 -11.83
N PHE A 28 -18.64 -9.82 -10.60
CA PHE A 28 -19.81 -10.34 -9.95
C PHE A 28 -20.97 -9.65 -10.63
N ILE A 29 -21.20 -10.03 -11.90
CA ILE A 29 -22.47 -9.84 -12.57
C ILE A 29 -23.40 -10.74 -11.78
N ALA A 30 -24.06 -10.16 -10.79
CA ALA A 30 -25.20 -10.79 -10.16
C ALA A 30 -26.15 -11.27 -11.28
N PRO A 31 -26.75 -12.47 -11.16
CA PRO A 31 -27.64 -12.96 -12.19
C PRO A 31 -28.84 -12.00 -12.34
N PRO A 32 -29.37 -11.83 -13.57
CA PRO A 32 -30.47 -10.93 -13.82
C PRO A 32 -31.72 -11.45 -13.09
N ILE A 33 -32.16 -10.75 -12.05
CA ILE A 33 -33.53 -10.88 -11.58
C ILE A 33 -34.37 -10.00 -12.50
N CYS A 34 -34.92 -10.60 -13.56
CA CYS A 34 -36.20 -10.23 -14.15
C CYS A 34 -36.55 -11.24 -15.25
N SER A 35 -37.28 -12.28 -14.86
CA SER A 35 -38.20 -12.96 -15.76
C SER A 35 -39.31 -11.97 -16.13
N LEU A 36 -39.37 -11.51 -17.38
CA LEU A 36 -40.59 -10.95 -17.94
C LEU A 36 -41.22 -12.00 -18.86
N ASN A 37 -42.28 -12.62 -18.37
CA ASN A 37 -43.29 -13.22 -19.23
C ASN A 37 -43.90 -12.10 -20.07
N SER A 38 -43.90 -12.32 -21.38
CA SER A 38 -44.74 -11.64 -22.35
C SER A 38 -46.21 -11.84 -21.97
N THR A 39 -46.97 -10.75 -21.87
CA THR A 39 -48.29 -10.69 -22.51
C THR A 39 -48.76 -9.25 -22.64
N SER A 40 -49.11 -8.91 -23.88
CA SER A 40 -49.79 -7.72 -24.34
C SER A 40 -51.12 -7.49 -23.63
N ASN A 41 -51.51 -6.23 -23.42
CA ASN A 41 -52.74 -5.68 -24.02
C ASN A 41 -52.90 -4.17 -23.82
N THR A 42 -53.74 -3.65 -24.70
CA THR A 42 -53.89 -2.31 -25.26
C THR A 42 -54.67 -1.33 -24.37
N THR A 43 -54.63 -0.06 -24.79
CA THR A 43 -55.62 1.04 -24.60
C THR A 43 -55.70 1.73 -23.24
N ASN A 44 -55.11 2.93 -23.14
CA ASN A 44 -55.81 4.24 -23.07
C ASN A 44 -54.87 5.36 -22.55
N THR A 45 -54.75 6.44 -23.31
CA THR A 45 -54.33 7.79 -22.84
C THR A 45 -55.60 8.60 -22.47
N PRO A 46 -55.55 9.80 -21.84
CA PRO A 46 -54.40 10.62 -21.43
C PRO A 46 -54.49 11.20 -19.98
N SER A 47 -53.37 11.64 -19.40
CA SER A 47 -53.25 12.97 -18.75
C SER A 47 -51.81 13.25 -18.32
N LEU A 48 -51.34 14.41 -18.77
CA LEU A 48 -50.00 14.96 -18.73
C LEU A 48 -50.05 16.13 -17.74
N SER A 49 -49.48 16.01 -16.54
CA SER A 49 -49.01 17.17 -15.72
C SER A 49 -48.61 16.90 -14.25
N HIS A 50 -48.30 15.67 -13.78
CA HIS A 50 -48.04 15.52 -12.33
C HIS A 50 -46.97 14.53 -11.85
N GLU A 51 -46.07 14.05 -12.73
CA GLU A 51 -45.06 13.05 -12.35
C GLU A 51 -43.58 13.50 -12.49
N LEU A 52 -43.30 14.80 -12.47
CA LEU A 52 -41.92 15.31 -12.58
C LEU A 52 -41.21 15.60 -11.25
N SER A 53 -41.80 15.29 -10.10
CA SER A 53 -41.25 15.73 -8.81
C SER A 53 -40.54 14.67 -7.97
N ASN A 54 -40.48 13.39 -8.36
CA ASN A 54 -40.01 12.38 -7.40
C ASN A 54 -39.31 11.16 -8.00
N ARG A 55 -38.30 11.38 -8.84
CA ARG A 55 -37.28 10.36 -9.10
C ARG A 55 -35.92 10.84 -8.60
N GLU A 56 -35.68 10.53 -7.33
CA GLU A 56 -34.32 10.27 -6.84
C GLU A 56 -33.56 9.47 -7.90
N ILE A 57 -32.49 10.06 -8.43
CA ILE A 57 -31.55 9.35 -9.30
C ILE A 57 -30.73 8.44 -8.39
N LYS A 58 -31.36 7.34 -7.98
CA LYS A 58 -30.70 6.19 -7.37
C LYS A 58 -29.72 5.66 -8.41
N GLY A 59 -28.42 5.80 -8.10
CA GLY A 59 -27.29 5.53 -8.99
C GLY A 59 -27.55 4.42 -10.00
N SER A 60 -27.85 4.82 -11.23
CA SER A 60 -28.12 3.90 -12.32
C SER A 60 -26.80 3.48 -12.93
N ASN A 61 -26.52 2.18 -12.89
CA ASN A 61 -25.48 1.51 -13.65
C ASN A 61 -25.79 1.59 -15.16
N GLU A 62 -25.93 2.80 -15.71
CA GLU A 62 -26.11 2.98 -17.15
C GLU A 62 -24.78 2.70 -17.83
N SER A 63 -24.79 1.70 -18.70
CA SER A 63 -23.64 1.43 -19.55
C SER A 63 -23.38 2.64 -20.46
N VAL A 64 -22.12 2.98 -20.73
CA VAL A 64 -21.74 4.09 -21.62
C VAL A 64 -22.42 3.99 -23.00
N VAL A 65 -22.71 2.76 -23.45
CA VAL A 65 -23.42 2.45 -24.69
C VAL A 65 -24.89 2.88 -24.63
N GLU A 66 -25.54 2.69 -23.48
CA GLU A 66 -26.92 3.11 -23.26
C GLU A 66 -27.01 4.65 -23.24
N LEU A 67 -26.02 5.34 -22.66
CA LEU A 67 -25.98 6.81 -22.69
C LEU A 67 -25.89 7.34 -24.12
N CYS A 68 -25.01 6.81 -24.97
CA CYS A 68 -24.90 7.27 -26.37
C CYS A 68 -26.21 7.11 -27.16
N SER A 69 -27.00 6.08 -26.86
CA SER A 69 -28.30 5.85 -27.52
C SER A 69 -29.44 6.67 -26.92
N ARG A 70 -29.34 7.07 -25.65
CA ARG A 70 -30.38 7.83 -24.93
C ARG A 70 -30.07 9.31 -24.72
N TYR A 71 -28.89 9.76 -25.15
CA TYR A 71 -28.46 11.14 -24.96
C TYR A 71 -29.46 12.12 -25.59
N GLY A 72 -29.84 13.15 -24.84
CA GLY A 72 -30.75 14.19 -25.30
C GLY A 72 -32.24 13.86 -25.18
N HIS A 73 -32.64 12.63 -24.87
CA HIS A 73 -34.07 12.28 -24.68
C HIS A 73 -34.69 12.88 -23.41
N LEU A 74 -33.87 13.11 -22.38
CA LEU A 74 -34.29 13.71 -21.11
C LEU A 74 -34.02 15.22 -21.03
N LEU A 75 -33.47 15.82 -22.10
CA LEU A 75 -33.15 17.24 -22.13
C LEU A 75 -34.30 18.04 -22.71
N ASP A 76 -34.55 19.21 -22.12
CA ASP A 76 -35.35 20.22 -22.80
C ASP A 76 -34.58 20.73 -24.02
N ARG A 77 -35.13 20.44 -25.20
CA ARG A 77 -34.52 20.80 -26.48
C ARG A 77 -34.39 22.32 -26.67
N GLN A 78 -35.28 23.12 -26.10
CA GLN A 78 -35.23 24.59 -26.23
C GLN A 78 -34.05 25.15 -25.42
N ILE A 79 -33.90 24.68 -24.18
CA ILE A 79 -32.83 25.11 -23.28
C ILE A 79 -31.48 24.59 -23.78
N ALA A 80 -31.40 23.32 -24.22
CA ALA A 80 -30.18 22.72 -24.73
C ALA A 80 -29.66 23.33 -26.04
N GLN A 81 -30.53 23.93 -26.85
CA GLN A 81 -30.10 24.68 -28.04
C GLN A 81 -29.52 26.05 -27.71
N THR A 82 -29.97 26.63 -26.61
CA THR A 82 -29.59 27.97 -26.19
C THR A 82 -28.36 27.94 -25.28
N ASP A 83 -28.21 26.86 -24.50
CA ASP A 83 -27.23 26.74 -23.45
C ASP A 83 -26.37 25.47 -23.59
N THR A 84 -25.09 25.68 -23.87
CA THR A 84 -24.13 24.58 -24.09
C THR A 84 -23.84 23.80 -22.80
N LEU A 85 -23.83 24.45 -21.63
CA LEU A 85 -23.54 23.76 -20.38
C LEU A 85 -24.70 22.84 -19.98
N TYR A 86 -25.93 23.33 -20.12
CA TYR A 86 -27.13 22.51 -19.91
C TYR A 86 -27.15 21.31 -20.87
N ALA A 87 -26.79 21.53 -22.14
CA ALA A 87 -26.69 20.45 -23.11
C ALA A 87 -25.68 19.36 -22.70
N LEU A 88 -24.55 19.74 -22.08
CA LEU A 88 -23.48 18.83 -21.65
C LEU A 88 -23.68 18.25 -20.25
N HIS A 89 -24.65 18.74 -19.47
CA HIS A 89 -24.84 18.34 -18.07
C HIS A 89 -24.92 16.81 -17.87
N PRO A 90 -25.60 16.01 -18.73
CA PRO A 90 -25.67 14.57 -18.54
C PRO A 90 -24.30 13.89 -18.64
N LEU A 91 -23.39 14.44 -19.47
CA LEU A 91 -22.03 13.94 -19.57
C LEU A 91 -21.24 14.23 -18.29
N PHE A 92 -21.43 15.41 -17.69
CA PHE A 92 -20.82 15.74 -16.40
C PHE A 92 -21.36 14.84 -15.28
N LYS A 93 -22.66 14.54 -15.27
CA LYS A 93 -23.25 13.58 -14.32
C LYS A 93 -22.72 12.17 -14.51
N LEU A 94 -22.57 11.69 -15.75
CA LEU A 94 -21.93 10.40 -16.01
C LEU A 94 -20.49 10.42 -15.52
N ALA A 95 -19.72 11.45 -15.86
CA ALA A 95 -18.33 11.58 -15.43
C ALA A 95 -18.24 11.52 -13.89
N ALA A 96 -19.06 12.30 -13.19
CA ALA A 96 -19.16 12.26 -11.73
C ALA A 96 -19.49 10.86 -11.18
N ALA A 97 -20.45 10.14 -11.79
CA ALA A 97 -20.78 8.79 -11.40
C ALA A 97 -19.62 7.80 -11.61
N THR A 98 -18.88 7.92 -12.72
CA THR A 98 -17.69 7.08 -12.96
C THR A 98 -16.58 7.37 -11.97
N GLU A 99 -16.41 8.63 -11.56
CA GLU A 99 -15.46 9.01 -10.51
C GLU A 99 -15.83 8.43 -9.17
N GLN A 100 -17.10 8.56 -8.80
CA GLN A 100 -17.60 7.97 -7.56
C GLN A 100 -17.37 6.45 -7.53
N GLY A 101 -17.64 5.76 -8.65
CA GLY A 101 -17.37 4.32 -8.78
C GLY A 101 -15.89 3.98 -8.64
N PHE A 102 -15.00 4.78 -9.22
CA PHE A 102 -13.55 4.61 -9.06
C PHE A 102 -13.11 4.81 -7.60
N LEU A 103 -13.57 5.87 -6.94
CA LEU A 103 -13.26 6.14 -5.52
C LEU A 103 -13.76 5.01 -4.62
N SER A 104 -14.98 4.54 -4.84
CA SER A 104 -15.55 3.41 -4.09
C SER A 104 -14.75 2.11 -4.29
N LEU A 105 -14.31 1.82 -5.51
CA LEU A 105 -13.46 0.67 -5.79
C LEU A 105 -12.09 0.76 -5.11
N LEU A 106 -11.49 1.96 -5.11
CA LEU A 106 -10.24 2.20 -4.41
C LEU A 106 -10.40 2.02 -2.90
N ASP A 107 -11.51 2.48 -2.34
CA ASP A 107 -11.79 2.36 -0.92
C ASP A 107 -11.98 0.90 -0.50
N ALA A 108 -12.78 0.13 -1.25
CA ALA A 108 -12.97 -1.30 -0.99
C ALA A 108 -11.65 -2.09 -1.14
N ARG A 109 -10.82 -1.68 -2.11
CA ARG A 109 -9.49 -2.27 -2.29
C ARG A 109 -8.56 -1.93 -1.13
N LEU A 110 -8.63 -0.71 -0.62
CA LEU A 110 -7.91 -0.30 0.58
C LEU A 110 -8.36 -1.18 1.76
N ASP A 111 -9.65 -1.32 2.02
CA ASP A 111 -10.11 -2.14 3.14
C ASP A 111 -9.66 -3.61 3.03
N THR A 112 -9.62 -4.16 1.82
CA THR A 112 -9.17 -5.54 1.57
C THR A 112 -7.65 -5.70 1.74
N GLU A 113 -6.85 -4.76 1.22
CA GLU A 113 -5.39 -4.85 1.30
C GLU A 113 -4.88 -4.56 2.73
N PHE A 114 -5.59 -3.74 3.51
CA PHE A 114 -5.16 -3.29 4.83
C PHE A 114 -5.80 -4.05 6.00
N GLU A 115 -6.45 -5.18 5.74
CA GLU A 115 -6.97 -6.04 6.80
C GLU A 115 -5.82 -6.54 7.72
N PRO A 116 -5.94 -6.45 9.06
CA PRO A 116 -4.85 -6.77 10.00
C PRO A 116 -4.29 -8.19 9.89
N SER A 117 -5.12 -9.14 9.46
CA SER A 117 -4.76 -10.53 9.17
C SER A 117 -3.77 -10.59 8.00
N VAL A 118 -4.10 -9.92 6.89
CA VAL A 118 -3.30 -9.81 5.67
C VAL A 118 -1.97 -9.09 5.94
N LEU A 119 -1.99 -8.06 6.82
CA LEU A 119 -0.80 -7.29 7.21
C LEU A 119 0.32 -8.14 7.82
N ARG A 120 -0.03 -9.21 8.54
CA ARG A 120 0.94 -10.05 9.26
C ARG A 120 1.56 -11.11 8.35
N GLU A 121 0.74 -11.73 7.51
CA GLU A 121 1.10 -12.91 6.74
C GLU A 121 1.77 -12.58 5.40
N ARG A 122 1.31 -11.52 4.71
CA ARG A 122 1.73 -11.23 3.35
C ARG A 122 2.84 -10.17 3.28
N GLU A 123 3.80 -10.37 2.37
CA GLU A 123 4.73 -9.30 1.99
C GLU A 123 4.02 -8.33 1.02
N PHE A 124 3.96 -7.05 1.41
CA PHE A 124 3.24 -6.03 0.64
C PHE A 124 4.04 -5.57 -0.57
N ASN A 125 3.39 -5.57 -1.73
CA ASN A 125 3.95 -4.89 -2.91
C ASN A 125 3.68 -3.38 -2.79
N LEU A 126 4.59 -2.71 -2.09
CA LEU A 126 4.55 -1.26 -1.89
C LEU A 126 4.46 -0.49 -3.23
N SER A 127 5.07 -1.00 -4.30
CA SER A 127 5.04 -0.37 -5.62
C SER A 127 3.62 -0.31 -6.20
N THR A 128 2.83 -1.39 -6.07
CA THR A 128 1.42 -1.40 -6.52
C THR A 128 0.60 -0.38 -5.75
N LEU A 129 0.79 -0.31 -4.44
CA LEU A 129 0.07 0.62 -3.58
C LEU A 129 0.44 2.08 -3.88
N LEU A 130 1.73 2.37 -4.06
CA LEU A 130 2.19 3.70 -4.48
C LEU A 130 1.68 4.08 -5.87
N HIS A 131 1.60 3.12 -6.80
CA HIS A 131 0.99 3.36 -8.10
C HIS A 131 -0.49 3.75 -7.98
N THR A 132 -1.26 3.02 -7.16
CA THR A 132 -2.68 3.32 -6.90
C THR A 132 -2.86 4.67 -6.20
N LYS A 133 -1.97 5.02 -5.26
CA LYS A 133 -1.95 6.35 -4.65
C LYS A 133 -1.71 7.43 -5.71
N ASN A 134 -0.70 7.25 -6.57
CA ASN A 134 -0.38 8.23 -7.61
C ASN A 134 -1.50 8.42 -8.64
N SER A 135 -2.24 7.36 -8.98
CA SER A 135 -3.39 7.49 -9.86
C SER A 135 -4.51 8.31 -9.22
N LEU A 136 -4.78 8.13 -7.92
CA LEU A 136 -5.72 8.95 -7.16
C LEU A 136 -5.29 10.44 -7.14
N PHE A 137 -4.02 10.73 -6.87
CA PHE A 137 -3.51 12.11 -6.90
C PHE A 137 -3.70 12.78 -8.26
N ARG A 138 -3.39 12.07 -9.35
CA ARG A 138 -3.61 12.58 -10.69
C ARG A 138 -5.09 12.93 -10.91
N ARG A 139 -6.00 12.10 -10.39
CA ARG A 139 -7.44 12.32 -10.54
C ARG A 139 -7.96 13.48 -9.71
N ILE A 140 -7.44 13.68 -8.50
CA ILE A 140 -7.69 14.87 -7.68
C ILE A 140 -7.33 16.14 -8.44
N GLU A 141 -6.16 16.18 -9.09
CA GLU A 141 -5.75 17.35 -9.89
C GLU A 141 -6.64 17.56 -11.12
N THR A 142 -7.09 16.49 -11.76
CA THR A 142 -8.09 16.57 -12.84
C THR A 142 -9.42 17.13 -12.32
N LEU A 143 -9.94 16.65 -11.19
CA LEU A 143 -11.18 17.13 -10.58
C LEU A 143 -11.09 18.62 -10.23
N LYS A 144 -9.99 19.05 -9.60
CA LYS A 144 -9.73 20.47 -9.33
C LYS A 144 -9.74 21.31 -10.60
N SER A 145 -9.09 20.82 -11.66
CA SER A 145 -9.02 21.52 -12.94
C SER A 145 -10.40 21.64 -13.58
N CYS A 146 -11.20 20.58 -13.56
CA CYS A 146 -12.59 20.59 -14.04
C CYS A 146 -13.46 21.57 -13.23
N LEU A 147 -13.32 21.57 -11.91
CA LEU A 147 -14.08 22.46 -11.02
C LEU A 147 -13.69 23.92 -11.24
N LEU A 148 -12.39 24.22 -11.40
CA LEU A 148 -11.92 25.56 -11.77
C LEU A 148 -12.44 26.01 -13.14
N PHE A 149 -12.53 25.09 -14.10
CA PHE A 149 -13.12 25.34 -15.41
C PHE A 149 -14.62 25.68 -15.29
N LEU A 150 -15.37 24.86 -14.55
CA LEU A 150 -16.80 25.07 -14.29
C LEU A 150 -17.09 26.37 -13.52
N LYS A 151 -16.23 26.76 -12.57
CA LYS A 151 -16.35 28.03 -11.84
C LYS A 151 -16.00 29.25 -12.69
N ARG A 152 -15.13 29.10 -13.70
CA ARG A 152 -14.70 30.21 -14.58
C ARG A 152 -15.71 30.52 -15.70
N HIS A 153 -16.83 29.83 -15.70
CA HIS A 153 -17.85 29.86 -16.75
C HIS A 153 -18.28 31.23 -17.26
N ASP A 154 -18.42 32.22 -16.37
CA ASP A 154 -18.83 33.57 -16.75
C ASP A 154 -17.85 34.24 -17.74
N ARG A 155 -16.61 33.73 -17.86
CA ARG A 155 -15.60 34.21 -18.82
C ARG A 155 -15.56 33.43 -20.13
N LEU A 156 -16.24 32.29 -20.23
CA LEU A 156 -16.15 31.36 -21.36
C LEU A 156 -17.05 31.74 -22.55
N GLN A 157 -17.84 32.82 -22.43
CA GLN A 157 -18.77 33.29 -23.47
C GLN A 157 -19.72 32.19 -23.99
N TRP A 158 -20.04 31.22 -23.12
CA TRP A 158 -21.08 30.24 -23.37
C TRP A 158 -22.39 30.96 -23.72
N ALA A 159 -23.07 30.49 -24.76
CA ALA A 159 -24.39 31.00 -25.11
C ALA A 159 -25.30 30.86 -23.88
N THR A 160 -25.81 31.99 -23.39
CA THR A 160 -26.64 32.04 -22.19
C THR A 160 -28.08 32.33 -22.62
N THR A 161 -29.03 31.66 -22.00
CA THR A 161 -30.45 31.91 -22.24
C THR A 161 -30.84 33.32 -21.81
N SER A 162 -31.65 33.99 -22.64
CA SER A 162 -32.19 35.34 -22.35
C SER A 162 -33.55 35.29 -21.64
N THR A 163 -34.16 34.11 -21.50
CA THR A 163 -35.49 33.92 -20.90
C THR A 163 -35.38 33.71 -19.39
N SER A 164 -36.15 34.45 -18.59
CA SER A 164 -36.00 34.46 -17.12
C SER A 164 -36.29 33.13 -16.43
N ASP A 165 -37.12 32.26 -17.00
CA ASP A 165 -37.48 30.95 -16.42
C ASP A 165 -36.41 29.89 -16.75
N ASP A 166 -35.98 29.82 -18.01
CA ASP A 166 -34.89 28.96 -18.48
C ASP A 166 -33.54 29.31 -17.83
N ALA A 167 -33.30 30.59 -17.54
CA ALA A 167 -32.09 31.02 -16.84
C ALA A 167 -31.96 30.43 -15.43
N ARG A 168 -33.09 30.17 -14.74
CA ARG A 168 -33.09 29.58 -13.39
C ARG A 168 -32.73 28.10 -13.43
N THR A 169 -33.26 27.35 -14.38
CA THR A 169 -33.00 25.91 -14.52
C THR A 169 -31.55 25.65 -14.92
N VAL A 170 -30.99 26.47 -15.81
CA VAL A 170 -29.56 26.44 -16.17
C VAL A 170 -28.68 26.77 -14.96
N THR A 171 -29.00 27.84 -14.23
CA THR A 171 -28.21 28.25 -13.05
C THR A 171 -28.19 27.15 -12.00
N ARG A 172 -29.35 26.54 -11.72
CA ARG A 172 -29.48 25.41 -10.80
C ARG A 172 -28.68 24.20 -11.27
N THR A 173 -28.81 23.82 -12.54
CA THR A 173 -28.06 22.69 -13.11
C THR A 173 -26.55 22.88 -12.99
N ARG A 174 -26.07 24.12 -13.19
CA ARG A 174 -24.66 24.47 -13.01
C ARG A 174 -24.22 24.34 -11.56
N GLU A 175 -25.01 24.86 -10.62
CA GLU A 175 -24.74 24.76 -9.19
C GLU A 175 -24.70 23.30 -8.75
N ASP A 176 -25.65 22.48 -9.18
CA ASP A 176 -25.69 21.05 -8.92
C ASP A 176 -24.41 20.35 -9.40
N ILE A 177 -23.96 20.60 -10.64
CA ILE A 177 -22.70 20.03 -11.14
C ILE A 177 -21.50 20.51 -10.32
N CYS A 178 -21.44 21.79 -9.96
CA CYS A 178 -20.32 22.31 -9.17
C CYS A 178 -20.27 21.65 -7.78
N MET A 179 -21.43 21.48 -7.16
CA MET A 179 -21.58 20.81 -5.87
C MET A 179 -21.15 19.33 -5.96
N ASP A 180 -21.60 18.60 -6.98
CA ASP A 180 -21.22 17.20 -7.20
C ASP A 180 -19.69 17.03 -7.30
N PHE A 181 -19.03 17.91 -8.06
CA PHE A 181 -17.57 17.87 -8.23
C PHE A 181 -16.80 18.34 -6.97
N GLU A 182 -17.36 19.27 -6.19
CA GLU A 182 -16.82 19.67 -4.88
C GLU A 182 -16.87 18.51 -3.88
N GLU A 183 -18.01 17.81 -3.82
CA GLU A 183 -18.18 16.64 -2.97
C GLU A 183 -17.19 15.54 -3.37
N LEU A 184 -17.10 15.21 -4.66
CA LEU A 184 -16.13 14.24 -5.19
C LEU A 184 -14.68 14.60 -4.85
N LEU A 185 -14.32 15.88 -4.96
CA LEU A 185 -12.98 16.34 -4.62
C LEU A 185 -12.70 16.17 -3.12
N SER A 186 -13.68 16.46 -2.26
CA SER A 186 -13.56 16.28 -0.82
C SER A 186 -13.40 14.80 -0.46
N ALA A 187 -14.20 13.91 -1.06
CA ALA A 187 -14.12 12.48 -0.87
C ALA A 187 -12.77 11.92 -1.32
N ALA A 188 -12.28 12.34 -2.50
CA ALA A 188 -10.98 11.94 -3.00
C ALA A 188 -9.82 12.41 -2.10
N ALA A 189 -9.92 13.61 -1.52
CA ALA A 189 -8.92 14.13 -0.58
C ALA A 189 -8.89 13.32 0.73
N ILE A 190 -10.06 12.99 1.28
CA ILE A 190 -10.19 12.13 2.47
C ILE A 190 -9.57 10.75 2.19
N LEU A 191 -9.91 10.14 1.05
CA LEU A 191 -9.37 8.85 0.65
C LEU A 191 -7.84 8.90 0.49
N SER A 192 -7.30 9.98 -0.08
CA SER A 192 -5.85 10.18 -0.22
C SER A 192 -5.12 10.27 1.13
N ASN A 193 -5.75 10.91 2.11
CA ASN A 193 -5.22 10.94 3.48
C ASN A 193 -5.20 9.53 4.09
N ARG A 194 -6.30 8.78 3.96
CA ARG A 194 -6.37 7.36 4.39
C ARG A 194 -5.26 6.53 3.74
N PHE A 195 -5.05 6.64 2.42
CA PHE A 195 -3.93 5.95 1.74
C PHE A 195 -2.57 6.27 2.37
N THR A 196 -2.34 7.53 2.76
CA THR A 196 -1.06 7.96 3.35
C THR A 196 -0.86 7.39 4.75
N GLU A 197 -1.90 7.41 5.58
CA GLU A 197 -1.89 6.78 6.90
C GLU A 197 -1.64 5.28 6.80
N SER A 198 -2.33 4.60 5.89
CA SER A 198 -2.21 3.16 5.73
C SER A 198 -0.82 2.75 5.19
N ILE A 199 -0.23 3.52 4.25
CA ILE A 199 1.16 3.30 3.81
C ILE A 199 2.14 3.45 4.98
N ALA A 200 1.97 4.47 5.81
CA ALA A 200 2.83 4.69 6.98
C ALA A 200 2.72 3.53 7.97
N LEU A 201 1.52 2.99 8.20
CA LEU A 201 1.30 1.79 9.00
C LEU A 201 2.08 0.59 8.42
N ILE A 202 1.97 0.31 7.11
CA ILE A 202 2.72 -0.78 6.48
C ILE A 202 4.23 -0.61 6.67
N GLN A 203 4.74 0.61 6.52
CA GLN A 203 6.17 0.88 6.76
C GLN A 203 6.56 0.58 8.20
N ALA A 204 5.76 0.98 9.19
CA ALA A 204 5.99 0.65 10.58
C ALA A 204 5.96 -0.88 10.85
N VAL A 205 4.99 -1.60 10.31
CA VAL A 205 4.89 -3.06 10.49
C VAL A 205 6.04 -3.79 9.78
N THR A 206 6.40 -3.38 8.57
CA THR A 206 7.49 -4.00 7.80
C THR A 206 8.84 -3.77 8.46
N THR A 207 9.10 -2.57 8.98
CA THR A 207 10.35 -2.27 9.71
C THR A 207 10.48 -3.09 10.99
N VAL A 208 9.39 -3.27 11.75
CA VAL A 208 9.38 -4.16 12.93
C VAL A 208 9.67 -5.60 12.51
N LYS A 209 9.00 -6.12 11.49
CA LYS A 209 9.22 -7.48 10.97
C LYS A 209 10.65 -7.69 10.45
N GLN A 210 11.22 -6.67 9.79
CA GLN A 210 12.62 -6.70 9.35
C GLN A 210 13.60 -6.73 10.53
N ALA A 211 13.33 -5.97 11.60
CA ALA A 211 14.15 -5.98 12.80
C ALA A 211 14.11 -7.36 13.50
N GLU A 212 12.94 -7.99 13.61
CA GLU A 212 12.80 -9.35 14.15
C GLU A 212 13.61 -10.37 13.33
N ARG A 213 13.47 -10.34 11.99
CA ARG A 213 14.26 -11.19 11.09
C ARG A 213 15.77 -10.98 11.26
N ALA A 214 16.22 -9.73 11.38
CA ALA A 214 17.63 -9.42 11.63
C ALA A 214 18.13 -9.92 12.99
N LEU A 215 17.27 -9.92 14.02
CA LEU A 215 17.58 -10.51 15.32
C LEU A 215 17.73 -12.03 15.23
N GLU A 216 16.83 -12.71 14.52
CA GLU A 216 16.91 -14.16 14.26
C GLU A 216 18.19 -14.52 13.47
N GLU A 217 18.52 -13.75 12.45
CA GLU A 217 19.75 -13.92 11.68
C GLU A 217 20.99 -13.71 12.58
N SER A 218 20.98 -12.68 13.42
CA SER A 218 22.05 -12.44 14.40
C SER A 218 22.20 -13.61 15.38
N GLN A 219 21.11 -14.28 15.76
CA GLN A 219 21.19 -15.47 16.62
C GLN A 219 21.91 -16.63 15.92
N SER A 220 21.62 -16.85 14.65
CA SER A 220 22.31 -17.88 13.84
C SER A 220 23.81 -17.56 13.71
N LEU A 221 24.14 -16.30 13.41
CA LEU A 221 25.53 -15.84 13.35
C LEU A 221 26.26 -16.01 14.69
N LYS A 222 25.61 -15.71 15.81
CA LYS A 222 26.17 -15.92 17.16
C LYS A 222 26.56 -17.38 17.38
N SER A 223 25.74 -18.33 16.94
CA SER A 223 26.04 -19.77 17.07
C SER A 223 27.26 -20.17 16.25
N LEU A 224 27.39 -19.66 15.04
CA LEU A 224 28.57 -19.91 14.19
C LEU A 224 29.85 -19.32 14.79
N THR A 225 29.81 -18.05 15.24
CA THR A 225 30.98 -17.40 15.84
C THR A 225 31.40 -18.10 17.14
N LYS A 226 30.44 -18.59 17.94
CA LYS A 226 30.74 -19.39 19.13
C LYS A 226 31.54 -20.65 18.79
N LEU A 227 31.17 -21.37 17.73
CA LEU A 227 31.92 -22.55 17.28
C LEU A 227 33.33 -22.20 16.78
N ALA A 228 33.46 -21.11 16.01
CA ALA A 228 34.75 -20.65 15.53
C ALA A 228 35.71 -20.28 16.68
N PHE A 229 35.21 -19.63 17.72
CA PHE A 229 36.01 -19.30 18.92
C PHE A 229 36.53 -20.53 19.68
N ILE A 230 35.85 -21.68 19.58
CA ILE A 230 36.32 -22.94 20.17
C ILE A 230 37.30 -23.63 19.22
N PHE A 231 36.98 -23.69 17.92
CA PHE A 231 37.76 -24.45 16.94
C PHE A 231 39.12 -23.82 16.65
N VAL A 232 39.18 -22.49 16.44
CA VAL A 232 40.43 -21.82 16.05
C VAL A 232 41.57 -22.05 17.06
N PRO A 233 41.37 -21.86 18.37
CA PRO A 233 42.44 -22.11 19.36
C PRO A 233 42.78 -23.60 19.50
N MET A 234 41.78 -24.49 19.43
CA MET A 234 41.99 -25.94 19.48
C MET A 234 42.81 -26.42 18.28
N SER A 235 42.51 -25.94 17.06
CA SER A 235 43.25 -26.23 15.84
C SER A 235 44.69 -25.72 15.90
N PHE A 236 44.92 -24.58 16.55
CA PHE A 236 46.28 -24.08 16.75
C PHE A 236 47.09 -25.02 17.66
N VAL A 237 46.50 -25.48 18.78
CA VAL A 237 47.16 -26.42 19.69
C VAL A 237 47.46 -27.75 18.99
N THR A 238 46.51 -28.31 18.24
CA THR A 238 46.73 -29.56 17.51
C THR A 238 47.76 -29.40 16.40
N SER A 239 47.78 -28.27 15.68
CA SER A 239 48.80 -27.99 14.67
C SER A 239 50.18 -27.79 15.28
N PHE A 240 50.29 -27.10 16.43
CA PHE A 240 51.55 -26.90 17.14
C PHE A 240 52.13 -28.23 17.66
N LEU A 241 51.27 -29.13 18.16
CA LEU A 241 51.66 -30.47 18.57
C LEU A 241 51.91 -31.44 17.41
N GLY A 242 51.23 -31.24 16.27
CA GLY A 242 51.37 -32.05 15.07
C GLY A 242 52.60 -31.70 14.25
N MET A 243 53.16 -30.51 14.42
CA MET A 243 54.50 -30.19 13.95
C MET A 243 55.48 -31.05 14.74
N ASN A 244 56.28 -31.87 14.05
CA ASN A 244 57.24 -32.79 14.66
C ASN A 244 58.40 -32.02 15.32
N VAL A 245 58.14 -31.42 16.48
CA VAL A 245 59.11 -30.64 17.25
C VAL A 245 60.14 -31.61 17.81
N ARG A 246 61.36 -31.51 17.27
CA ARG A 246 62.49 -32.41 17.56
C ARG A 246 62.91 -32.37 19.04
N GLU A 247 62.44 -31.38 19.83
CA GLU A 247 62.63 -31.35 21.29
C GLU A 247 61.89 -32.45 22.05
N PHE A 248 60.90 -33.15 21.45
CA PHE A 248 60.23 -34.28 22.11
C PHE A 248 61.08 -35.57 22.14
N SER A 249 62.12 -35.66 21.31
CA SER A 249 62.94 -36.88 21.16
C SER A 249 64.22 -36.89 22.00
N GLY A 250 64.50 -35.84 22.78
CA GLY A 250 65.73 -35.71 23.58
C GLY A 250 65.46 -35.51 25.07
N GLN A 251 65.43 -36.60 25.83
CA GLN A 251 65.73 -36.80 27.27
C GLN A 251 65.41 -35.71 28.33
N ASN A 252 64.58 -34.71 28.04
CA ASN A 252 64.23 -33.63 28.97
C ASN A 252 62.69 -33.56 29.11
N SER A 253 62.19 -33.92 30.29
CA SER A 253 60.77 -33.96 30.67
C SER A 253 60.05 -32.60 30.70
N GLN A 254 60.69 -31.52 30.22
CA GLN A 254 60.19 -30.15 30.29
C GLN A 254 59.18 -29.79 29.18
N SER A 255 59.15 -30.52 28.07
CA SER A 255 58.27 -30.22 26.93
C SER A 255 56.78 -30.57 27.18
N ILE A 256 56.50 -31.64 27.95
CA ILE A 256 55.13 -31.99 28.35
C ILE A 256 54.52 -30.90 29.25
N TRP A 257 55.32 -30.26 30.10
CA TRP A 257 54.83 -29.21 31.00
C TRP A 257 54.51 -27.93 30.22
N LEU A 258 55.33 -27.60 29.23
CA LEU A 258 55.11 -26.46 28.33
C LEU A 258 53.78 -26.58 27.57
N PHE A 259 53.38 -27.81 27.19
CA PHE A 259 52.07 -28.07 26.58
C PHE A 259 50.91 -27.61 27.49
N PHE A 260 50.91 -28.03 28.76
CA PHE A 260 49.86 -27.61 29.70
C PHE A 260 49.89 -26.10 29.94
N VAL A 261 51.08 -25.51 30.02
CA VAL A 261 51.25 -24.06 30.21
C VAL A 261 50.72 -23.24 29.05
N VAL A 262 50.70 -23.76 27.82
CA VAL A 262 50.15 -23.05 26.65
C VAL A 262 48.68 -23.40 26.41
N ALA A 263 48.31 -24.68 26.55
CA ALA A 263 46.96 -25.15 26.26
C ALA A 263 45.91 -24.63 27.27
N VAL A 264 46.24 -24.59 28.57
CA VAL A 264 45.33 -24.13 29.62
C VAL A 264 44.95 -22.65 29.47
N PRO A 265 45.89 -21.69 29.36
CA PRO A 265 45.49 -20.29 29.17
C PRO A 265 44.80 -20.06 27.83
N LEU A 266 45.19 -20.76 26.77
CA LEU A 266 44.53 -20.62 25.47
C LEU A 266 43.08 -21.11 25.50
N THR A 267 42.81 -22.23 26.17
CA THR A 267 41.44 -22.73 26.37
C THR A 267 40.61 -21.83 27.29
N VAL A 268 41.20 -21.28 28.35
CA VAL A 268 40.53 -20.29 29.23
C VAL A 268 40.16 -19.03 28.45
N VAL A 269 41.07 -18.50 27.64
CA VAL A 269 40.83 -17.33 26.78
C VAL A 269 39.73 -17.63 25.74
N ALA A 270 39.72 -18.83 25.16
CA ALA A 270 38.69 -19.27 24.23
C ALA A 270 37.29 -19.41 24.87
N PHE A 271 37.24 -19.84 26.14
CA PHE A 271 35.98 -20.01 26.89
C PHE A 271 35.40 -18.68 27.42
N THR A 272 36.25 -17.68 27.64
CA THR A 272 35.86 -16.36 28.15
C THR A 272 34.72 -15.68 27.36
N PRO A 273 34.73 -15.64 26.01
CA PRO A 273 33.62 -15.08 25.22
C PRO A 273 32.37 -15.97 25.16
N LEU A 274 32.47 -17.26 25.50
CA LEU A 274 31.37 -18.22 25.46
C LEU A 274 30.49 -18.17 26.71
N LEU A 275 31.09 -17.80 27.85
CA LEU A 275 30.35 -17.62 29.10
C LEU A 275 29.31 -16.51 28.94
N PRO A 276 28.05 -16.71 29.38
CA PRO A 276 27.06 -15.65 29.40
C PRO A 276 27.65 -14.52 30.23
N ARG A 277 27.98 -13.39 29.59
CA ARG A 277 28.51 -12.22 30.27
C ARG A 277 27.56 -11.94 31.44
N PRO A 278 27.99 -12.10 32.71
CA PRO A 278 27.17 -11.58 33.80
C PRO A 278 26.97 -10.11 33.46
N SER A 279 25.76 -9.59 33.65
CA SER A 279 25.44 -8.19 33.41
C SER A 279 26.34 -7.34 34.31
N PHE A 280 27.56 -7.07 33.85
CA PHE A 280 28.47 -6.11 34.42
C PHE A 280 27.90 -4.79 33.97
N ASP A 281 26.85 -4.39 34.69
CA ASP A 281 26.16 -3.14 34.53
C ASP A 281 27.18 -2.05 34.79
N VAL A 282 27.80 -1.57 33.70
CA VAL A 282 28.85 -0.55 33.72
C VAL A 282 28.31 0.69 34.45
N GLY A 283 27.00 0.93 34.39
CA GLY A 283 26.33 1.97 35.16
C GLY A 283 26.45 1.77 36.67
N LYS A 284 26.25 0.55 37.18
CA LYS A 284 26.45 0.24 38.62
C LYS A 284 27.91 0.33 39.03
N TRP A 285 28.84 -0.13 38.19
CA TRP A 285 30.27 -0.06 38.49
C TRP A 285 30.77 1.40 38.54
N VAL A 286 30.37 2.24 37.57
CA VAL A 286 30.71 3.66 37.54
C VAL A 286 30.10 4.41 38.73
N ARG A 287 28.84 4.11 39.11
CA ARG A 287 28.23 4.69 40.33
C ARG A 287 29.00 4.31 41.59
N ARG A 288 29.43 3.06 41.72
CA ARG A 288 30.27 2.59 42.85
C ARG A 288 31.62 3.31 42.90
N TRP A 289 32.23 3.54 41.74
CA TRP A 289 33.50 4.25 41.65
C TRP A 289 33.37 5.74 42.01
N LYS A 290 32.26 6.37 41.61
CA LYS A 290 31.97 7.77 41.93
C LYS A 290 31.71 7.98 43.43
N MET A 291 30.99 7.04 44.07
CA MET A 291 30.76 7.05 45.52
C MET A 291 32.06 6.91 46.31
N GLY A 292 32.95 5.98 45.93
CA GLY A 292 34.24 5.81 46.59
C GLY A 292 35.24 6.96 46.36
N ARG A 293 34.95 7.91 45.47
CA ARG A 293 35.71 9.17 45.34
C ARG A 293 35.20 10.22 46.34
N LEU A 294 33.88 10.36 46.48
CA LEU A 294 33.26 11.32 47.38
C LEU A 294 33.56 11.04 48.87
N GLU A 295 33.61 9.78 49.29
CA GLU A 295 34.00 9.40 50.66
C GLU A 295 35.45 9.81 51.00
N ARG A 296 36.35 9.73 50.01
CA ARG A 296 37.75 10.12 50.20
C ARG A 296 37.92 11.64 50.26
N ASP A 297 37.07 12.38 49.57
CA ASP A 297 37.07 13.84 49.62
C ASP A 297 36.50 14.34 50.96
N MET A 298 35.43 13.73 51.49
CA MET A 298 34.92 14.08 52.83
C MET A 298 35.88 13.70 53.97
N SER A 299 36.58 12.57 53.85
CA SER A 299 37.59 12.16 54.84
C SER A 299 38.81 13.10 54.87
N ARG A 300 39.11 13.75 53.75
CA ARG A 300 40.19 14.75 53.64
C ARG A 300 39.81 16.10 54.24
N GLU A 301 38.55 16.51 54.13
CA GLU A 301 38.09 17.74 54.79
C GLU A 301 37.97 17.59 56.31
N GLN A 302 37.59 16.41 56.81
CA GLN A 302 37.56 16.15 58.26
C GLN A 302 38.95 16.12 58.92
N GLN A 303 40.01 15.80 58.17
CA GLN A 303 41.38 15.85 58.67
C GLN A 303 41.98 17.26 58.70
N TYR A 304 41.37 18.25 58.05
CA TYR A 304 41.86 19.63 58.00
C TYR A 304 41.19 20.56 59.02
N ASN A 305 40.21 20.06 59.78
CA ASN A 305 39.38 20.83 60.69
C ASN A 305 39.57 20.44 62.17
N VAL A 306 40.74 19.88 62.50
CA VAL A 306 41.24 19.59 63.87
C VAL A 306 42.59 20.27 64.02
#